data_AF-A0A5N4DT10-F1
#
_entry.id   AF-A0A5N4DT10-F1
#
_cell.length_a   1.000
_cell.length_b   1.000
_cell.length_c   1.000
_cell.angle_alpha   90.00
_cell.angle_beta   90.00
_cell.angle_gamma   90.00
#
_symmetry.space_group_name_H-M   'P 1'
#
loop_
_entity.id
_entity.type
_entity.pdbx_description
1 polymer ?
#
loop_
_entity_poly.entity_id
_entity_poly.type
_entity_poly.pdbx_seq_one_letter_code
_entity_poly.pdbx_strand_id
1 'polypeptide(L)'
;MAVAALLGWQRGESRAFGRAVKLLQRLEEQCRDLRLSSSPPSLRDLLPRTAELLREVAQAQRAAGGGGPEGPGGAVDFLAVYLANLEAKGRQVVALLPPRGRKTAADELFREGSRLRRQLAKLALIFSHMHEELSALFPGGKYCGNTYQLTKIPAHTFWRKHCGARCVLPWAEFEALLCICHPVEPGSTALALRSTIDLTCSGHVSIFEFDVFTRLFQPWPTLLKNWQLLAVNHPGYMAFLTYDEVRARLQACRDKPGSYLYPDGKNHNPDLTELYQMETYQRIHVSEEQLQLYWAMDSTFELCKICAESNKDVKIEPCGHLLCGRCLAAWQQSDSQTCPFCRCEIKGQEAVSIHQSQGRPEDTSAAAEDSGDSSDGEDGEEELEQGATSAPPLPPRLDLFPRNPSSKCQLKVVSQALV
;
A
#
# COMPACT_ATOMS: atom_id res chain seq x y z
N MET A 1 32.35 23.40 -11.62
CA MET A 1 32.27 21.99 -11.17
C MET A 1 30.84 21.45 -11.27
N ALA A 2 29.80 22.12 -10.73
CA ALA A 2 28.40 21.66 -10.81
C ALA A 2 27.82 21.56 -12.24
N VAL A 3 28.11 22.54 -13.12
CA VAL A 3 27.65 22.52 -14.53
C VAL A 3 28.25 21.36 -15.33
N ALA A 4 29.51 20.98 -15.05
CA ALA A 4 30.16 19.85 -15.71
C ALA A 4 29.60 18.48 -15.25
N ALA A 5 29.19 18.39 -13.98
CA ALA A 5 28.51 17.21 -13.44
C ALA A 5 27.08 17.05 -14.03
N LEU A 6 26.32 18.14 -14.14
CA LEU A 6 25.01 18.18 -14.80
C LEU A 6 25.11 17.82 -16.29
N LEU A 7 26.08 18.37 -17.01
CA LEU A 7 26.34 18.03 -18.43
C LEU A 7 26.83 16.58 -18.61
N GLY A 8 27.64 16.06 -17.68
CA GLY A 8 28.11 14.68 -17.67
C GLY A 8 26.98 13.68 -17.42
N TRP A 9 26.06 14.02 -16.51
CA TRP A 9 24.87 13.23 -16.21
C TRP A 9 23.86 13.25 -17.37
N GLN A 10 23.52 14.42 -17.93
CA GLN A 10 22.66 14.54 -19.12
C GLN A 10 23.21 13.74 -20.32
N ARG A 11 24.53 13.74 -20.51
CA ARG A 11 25.19 12.96 -21.57
C ARG A 11 25.18 11.46 -21.30
N GLY A 12 25.34 11.05 -20.03
CA GLY A 12 25.28 9.65 -19.60
C GLY A 12 23.87 9.06 -19.74
N GLU A 13 22.87 9.83 -19.33
CA GLU A 13 21.45 9.49 -19.39
C GLU A 13 20.95 9.39 -20.83
N SER A 14 21.25 10.38 -21.68
CA SER A 14 20.93 10.33 -23.12
C SER A 14 21.52 9.09 -23.81
N ARG A 15 22.74 8.67 -23.43
CA ARG A 15 23.34 7.42 -23.91
C ARG A 15 22.61 6.18 -23.39
N ALA A 16 22.15 6.18 -22.14
CA ALA A 16 21.42 5.07 -21.54
C ALA A 16 20.06 4.85 -22.23
N PHE A 17 19.28 5.91 -22.45
CA PHE A 17 18.05 5.86 -23.25
C PHE A 17 18.31 5.31 -24.66
N GLY A 18 19.35 5.82 -25.34
CA GLY A 18 19.71 5.35 -26.68
C GLY A 18 20.09 3.86 -26.72
N ARG A 19 20.79 3.35 -25.70
CA ARG A 19 21.11 1.91 -25.58
C ARG A 19 19.85 1.07 -25.34
N ALA A 20 18.98 1.51 -24.44
CA ALA A 20 17.73 0.83 -24.12
C ALA A 20 16.80 0.72 -25.34
N VAL A 21 16.56 1.82 -26.05
CA VAL A 21 15.72 1.83 -27.27
C VAL A 21 16.31 0.91 -28.35
N LYS A 22 17.63 0.92 -28.56
CA LYS A 22 18.29 0.01 -29.51
C LYS A 22 18.22 -1.46 -29.08
N LEU A 23 18.18 -1.75 -27.78
CA LEU A 23 17.97 -3.11 -27.28
C LEU A 23 16.55 -3.58 -27.58
N LEU A 24 15.55 -2.76 -27.26
CA LEU A 24 14.14 -3.05 -27.53
C LEU A 24 13.87 -3.31 -29.02
N GLN A 25 14.40 -2.48 -29.91
CA GLN A 25 14.27 -2.66 -31.37
C GLN A 25 14.88 -3.98 -31.85
N ARG A 26 16.06 -4.35 -31.33
CA ARG A 26 16.71 -5.62 -31.67
C ARG A 26 15.91 -6.83 -31.17
N LEU A 27 15.33 -6.72 -29.98
CA LEU A 27 14.45 -7.74 -29.42
C LEU A 27 13.16 -7.87 -30.24
N GLU A 28 12.58 -6.75 -30.66
CA GLU A 28 11.37 -6.73 -31.50
C GLU A 28 11.60 -7.55 -32.78
N GLU A 29 12.73 -7.34 -33.48
CA GLU A 29 13.07 -8.12 -34.67
C GLU A 29 13.17 -9.63 -34.40
N GLN A 30 13.66 -10.03 -33.23
CA GLN A 30 13.81 -11.44 -32.84
C GLN A 30 12.47 -12.05 -32.39
N CYS A 31 11.56 -11.25 -31.85
CA CYS A 31 10.23 -11.66 -31.41
C CYS A 31 9.18 -11.66 -32.54
N ARG A 32 9.57 -11.48 -33.81
CA ARG A 32 8.67 -11.56 -34.98
C ARG A 32 8.29 -12.98 -35.40
N ASP A 33 8.83 -14.02 -34.76
CA ASP A 33 8.41 -15.40 -35.04
C ASP A 33 6.92 -15.60 -34.71
N LEU A 34 6.13 -15.93 -35.72
CA LEU A 34 4.66 -16.07 -35.65
C LEU A 34 4.19 -17.15 -34.66
N ARG A 35 5.09 -18.01 -34.19
CA ARG A 35 4.80 -19.03 -33.17
C ARG A 35 4.78 -18.47 -31.74
N LEU A 36 5.26 -17.25 -31.53
CA LEU A 36 5.09 -16.54 -30.26
C LEU A 36 3.64 -16.06 -30.14
N SER A 37 3.07 -16.22 -28.94
CA SER A 37 1.68 -15.85 -28.71
C SER A 37 1.46 -14.35 -28.91
N SER A 38 0.37 -14.01 -29.59
CA SER A 38 -0.15 -12.63 -29.68
C SER A 38 -1.05 -12.27 -28.50
N SER A 39 -1.36 -13.21 -27.60
CA SER A 39 -2.17 -12.92 -26.42
C SER A 39 -1.38 -12.06 -25.40
N PRO A 40 -2.05 -11.12 -24.72
CA PRO A 40 -1.42 -10.35 -23.66
C PRO A 40 -0.94 -11.24 -22.49
N PRO A 41 0.23 -10.95 -21.91
CA PRO A 41 1.22 -9.96 -22.34
C PRO A 41 2.03 -10.45 -23.55
N SER A 42 2.03 -9.68 -24.65
CA SER A 42 2.82 -9.99 -25.84
C SER A 42 4.05 -9.11 -25.93
N LEU A 43 5.25 -9.70 -25.93
CA LEU A 43 6.50 -8.97 -26.15
C LEU A 43 6.50 -8.23 -27.50
N ARG A 44 5.84 -8.78 -28.52
CA ARG A 44 5.72 -8.16 -29.83
C ARG A 44 5.07 -6.77 -29.77
N ASP A 45 4.09 -6.61 -28.89
CA ASP A 45 3.36 -5.35 -28.74
C ASP A 45 4.01 -4.46 -27.66
N LEU A 46 4.53 -5.07 -26.59
CA LEU A 46 5.12 -4.34 -25.46
C LEU A 46 6.45 -3.67 -25.81
N LEU A 47 7.33 -4.34 -26.55
CA LEU A 47 8.67 -3.81 -26.89
C LEU A 47 8.61 -2.49 -27.69
N PRO A 48 7.85 -2.36 -28.80
CA PRO A 48 7.75 -1.10 -29.53
C PRO A 48 7.07 0.00 -28.72
N ARG A 49 6.00 -0.31 -27.98
CA ARG A 49 5.30 0.64 -27.10
C ARG A 49 6.21 1.19 -26.00
N THR A 50 6.99 0.32 -25.36
CA THR A 50 7.99 0.72 -24.35
C THR A 50 9.07 1.60 -24.99
N ALA A 51 9.51 1.28 -26.21
CA ALA A 51 10.51 2.06 -26.91
C ALA A 51 10.01 3.47 -27.29
N GLU A 52 8.74 3.59 -27.70
CA GLU A 52 8.07 4.86 -27.96
C GLU A 52 7.98 5.71 -26.69
N LEU A 53 7.48 5.13 -25.59
CA LEU A 53 7.39 5.82 -24.31
C LEU A 53 8.77 6.29 -23.81
N LEU A 54 9.82 5.48 -23.95
CA LEU A 54 11.19 5.90 -23.61
C LEU A 54 11.69 7.07 -24.48
N ARG A 55 11.28 7.15 -25.75
CA ARG A 55 11.62 8.31 -26.61
C ARG A 55 10.89 9.56 -26.14
N GLU A 56 9.62 9.45 -25.77
CA GLU A 56 8.83 10.55 -25.20
C GLU A 56 9.44 11.06 -23.89
N VAL A 57 9.76 10.16 -22.96
CA VAL A 57 10.45 10.50 -21.70
C VAL A 57 11.78 11.22 -21.99
N ALA A 58 12.60 10.66 -22.89
CA ALA A 58 13.88 11.27 -23.23
C ALA A 58 13.74 12.66 -23.89
N GLN A 59 12.65 12.92 -24.63
CA GLN A 59 12.35 14.22 -25.21
C GLN A 59 11.86 15.21 -24.15
N ALA A 60 10.93 14.79 -23.29
CA ALA A 60 10.40 15.60 -22.21
C ALA A 60 11.49 16.02 -21.21
N GLN A 61 12.40 15.11 -20.85
CA GLN A 61 13.56 15.41 -19.99
C GLN A 61 14.48 16.46 -20.61
N ARG A 62 14.73 16.38 -21.92
CA ARG A 62 15.51 17.39 -22.66
C ARG A 62 14.83 18.76 -22.67
N ALA A 63 13.51 18.79 -22.80
CA ALA A 63 12.73 20.02 -22.82
C ALA A 63 12.60 20.67 -21.42
N ALA A 64 12.52 19.87 -20.36
CA ALA A 64 12.33 20.32 -18.98
C ALA A 64 13.59 20.91 -18.31
N GLY A 65 14.75 20.85 -18.98
CA GLY A 65 15.98 21.51 -18.51
C GLY A 65 16.54 20.99 -17.18
N GLY A 66 16.11 19.82 -16.68
CA GLY A 66 16.57 19.24 -15.41
C GLY A 66 15.96 19.86 -14.14
N GLY A 67 14.82 20.55 -14.23
CA GLY A 67 14.25 21.34 -13.13
C GLY A 67 13.17 20.66 -12.28
N GLY A 68 13.08 19.33 -12.25
CA GLY A 68 12.15 18.64 -11.32
C GLY A 68 12.64 18.74 -9.86
N PRO A 69 11.80 18.50 -8.84
CA PRO A 69 12.27 18.38 -7.46
C PRO A 69 13.20 17.16 -7.35
N GLU A 70 14.50 17.40 -7.51
CA GLU A 70 15.56 16.37 -7.51
C GLU A 70 16.02 16.10 -6.07
N GLY A 71 15.24 15.27 -5.38
CA GLY A 71 15.67 14.57 -4.16
C GLY A 71 15.93 13.08 -4.44
N PRO A 72 16.64 12.37 -3.55
CA PRO A 72 16.82 10.92 -3.62
C PRO A 72 15.48 10.20 -3.77
N GLY A 73 15.39 9.20 -4.64
CA GLY A 73 14.15 8.46 -4.96
C GLY A 73 13.20 9.20 -5.91
N GLY A 74 13.65 10.28 -6.55
CA GLY A 74 12.91 11.02 -7.58
C GLY A 74 13.01 10.42 -8.98
N ALA A 75 12.67 11.22 -10.01
CA ALA A 75 12.64 10.79 -11.41
C ALA A 75 13.98 10.20 -11.91
N VAL A 76 15.09 10.82 -11.53
CA VAL A 76 16.45 10.43 -11.94
C VAL A 76 16.81 9.04 -11.43
N ASP A 77 16.63 8.82 -10.13
CA ASP A 77 16.94 7.54 -9.50
C ASP A 77 16.04 6.43 -10.04
N PHE A 78 14.75 6.72 -10.25
CA PHE A 78 13.84 5.80 -10.90
C PHE A 78 14.31 5.43 -12.30
N LEU A 79 14.64 6.39 -13.16
CA LEU A 79 15.09 6.11 -14.53
C LEU A 79 16.41 5.34 -14.56
N ALA A 80 17.33 5.63 -13.63
CA ALA A 80 18.57 4.88 -13.50
C ALA A 80 18.32 3.39 -13.17
N VAL A 81 17.46 3.11 -12.19
CA VAL A 81 17.04 1.74 -11.82
C VAL A 81 16.30 1.08 -12.98
N TYR A 82 15.35 1.79 -13.59
CA TYR A 82 14.52 1.30 -14.67
C TYR A 82 15.35 0.88 -15.90
N LEU A 83 16.24 1.77 -16.37
CA LEU A 83 17.06 1.52 -17.56
C LEU A 83 18.05 0.37 -17.32
N ALA A 84 18.65 0.29 -16.12
CA ALA A 84 19.52 -0.83 -15.75
C ALA A 84 18.73 -2.16 -15.71
N ASN A 85 17.53 -2.15 -15.13
CA ASN A 85 16.67 -3.33 -15.08
C ASN A 85 16.22 -3.77 -16.47
N LEU A 86 15.83 -2.82 -17.33
CA LEU A 86 15.42 -3.08 -18.71
C LEU A 86 16.55 -3.73 -19.53
N GLU A 87 17.78 -3.24 -19.36
CA GLU A 87 18.94 -3.84 -20.01
C GLU A 87 19.18 -5.28 -19.49
N ALA A 88 19.05 -5.50 -18.18
CA ALA A 88 19.21 -6.82 -17.57
C ALA A 88 18.13 -7.82 -18.05
N LYS A 89 16.85 -7.42 -18.04
CA LYS A 89 15.72 -8.26 -18.51
C LYS A 89 15.79 -8.51 -20.02
N GLY A 90 16.17 -7.50 -20.80
CA GLY A 90 16.37 -7.67 -22.24
C GLY A 90 17.47 -8.68 -22.58
N ARG A 91 18.58 -8.69 -21.84
CA ARG A 91 19.62 -9.73 -22.00
C ARG A 91 19.10 -11.13 -21.68
N GLN A 92 18.21 -11.28 -20.70
CA GLN A 92 17.58 -12.59 -20.41
C GLN A 92 16.70 -13.06 -21.57
N VAL A 93 15.92 -12.16 -22.19
CA VAL A 93 15.15 -12.50 -23.39
C VAL A 93 16.08 -12.93 -24.52
N VAL A 94 17.16 -12.19 -24.80
CA VAL A 94 18.16 -12.58 -25.82
C VAL A 94 18.74 -13.97 -25.54
N ALA A 95 19.01 -14.30 -24.28
CA ALA A 95 19.57 -15.60 -23.91
C ALA A 95 18.58 -16.77 -24.08
N LEU A 96 17.27 -16.51 -23.99
CA LEU A 96 16.23 -17.51 -24.19
C LEU A 96 15.84 -17.69 -25.66
N LEU A 97 15.99 -16.65 -26.48
CA LEU A 97 15.67 -16.70 -27.89
C LEU A 97 16.79 -17.45 -28.64
N PRO A 98 16.45 -18.42 -29.51
CA PRO A 98 17.45 -19.14 -30.29
C PRO A 98 18.19 -18.16 -31.23
N PRO A 99 19.52 -18.27 -31.38
CA PRO A 99 20.25 -17.47 -32.35
C PRO A 99 19.74 -17.76 -33.77
N ARG A 100 19.70 -16.73 -34.62
CA ARG A 100 19.20 -16.82 -36.01
C ARG A 100 19.75 -18.09 -36.69
N GLY A 101 18.85 -19.02 -37.03
CA GLY A 101 19.18 -20.20 -37.84
C GLY A 101 19.35 -21.55 -37.12
N ARG A 102 19.28 -21.65 -35.79
CA ARG A 102 19.31 -22.96 -35.08
C ARG A 102 17.90 -23.46 -34.74
N LYS A 103 17.46 -24.53 -35.44
CA LYS A 103 16.11 -25.12 -35.32
C LYS A 103 15.86 -25.89 -34.00
N THR A 104 16.87 -26.50 -33.40
CA THR A 104 16.68 -27.40 -32.24
C THR A 104 16.26 -26.70 -30.94
N ALA A 105 16.82 -25.53 -30.63
CA ALA A 105 16.40 -24.74 -29.47
C ALA A 105 15.05 -24.03 -29.68
N ALA A 106 14.65 -23.81 -30.94
CA ALA A 106 13.35 -23.26 -31.28
C ALA A 106 12.23 -24.22 -30.86
N ASP A 107 12.37 -25.53 -31.14
CA ASP A 107 11.30 -26.49 -30.88
C ASP A 107 10.94 -26.62 -29.39
N GLU A 108 11.90 -26.55 -28.46
CA GLU A 108 11.59 -26.51 -27.03
C GLU A 108 10.95 -25.20 -26.56
N LEU A 109 11.33 -24.05 -27.14
CA LEU A 109 10.74 -22.75 -26.81
C LEU A 109 9.25 -22.69 -27.21
N PHE A 110 8.90 -23.30 -28.33
CA PHE A 110 7.52 -23.28 -28.85
C PHE A 110 6.66 -24.43 -28.31
N ARG A 111 7.25 -25.47 -27.71
CA ARG A 111 6.51 -26.56 -27.09
C ARG A 111 5.69 -26.07 -25.90
N GLU A 112 4.38 -26.31 -25.94
CA GLU A 112 3.48 -25.96 -24.83
C GLU A 112 3.89 -26.68 -23.54
N GLY A 113 3.82 -25.95 -22.41
CA GLY A 113 4.23 -26.44 -21.10
C GLY A 113 5.75 -26.58 -20.88
N SER A 114 6.61 -26.21 -21.86
CA SER A 114 8.06 -26.25 -21.66
C SER A 114 8.54 -25.22 -20.63
N ARG A 115 9.67 -25.51 -19.98
CA ARG A 115 10.32 -24.58 -19.04
C ARG A 115 10.69 -23.26 -19.71
N LEU A 116 11.21 -23.32 -20.95
CA LEU A 116 11.61 -22.14 -21.72
C LEU A 116 10.41 -21.25 -22.06
N ARG A 117 9.28 -21.85 -22.47
CA ARG A 117 8.04 -21.10 -22.75
C ARG A 117 7.52 -20.39 -21.50
N ARG A 118 7.51 -21.07 -20.35
CA ARG A 118 7.10 -20.47 -19.07
C ARG A 118 8.04 -19.34 -18.63
N GLN A 119 9.35 -19.50 -18.83
CA GLN A 119 10.33 -18.43 -18.55
C GLN A 119 10.09 -17.21 -19.45
N LEU A 120 9.81 -17.42 -20.73
CA LEU A 120 9.49 -16.34 -21.66
C LEU A 120 8.17 -15.65 -21.29
N ALA A 121 7.13 -16.41 -20.91
CA ALA A 121 5.85 -15.85 -20.44
C ALA A 121 6.04 -14.99 -19.18
N LYS A 122 6.86 -15.46 -18.22
CA LYS A 122 7.22 -14.68 -17.03
C LYS A 122 7.95 -13.37 -17.40
N LEU A 123 8.88 -13.42 -18.36
CA LEU A 123 9.52 -12.20 -18.84
C LEU A 123 8.52 -11.27 -19.54
N ALA A 124 7.60 -11.79 -20.33
CA ALA A 124 6.55 -10.98 -20.96
C ALA A 124 5.68 -10.25 -19.92
N LEU A 125 5.31 -10.93 -18.82
CA LEU A 125 4.63 -10.31 -17.68
C LEU A 125 5.49 -9.21 -17.04
N ILE A 126 6.78 -9.45 -16.80
CA ILE A 126 7.70 -8.44 -16.26
C ILE A 126 7.79 -7.22 -17.19
N PHE A 127 7.95 -7.42 -18.50
CA PHE A 127 7.94 -6.31 -19.48
C PHE A 127 6.61 -5.56 -19.48
N SER A 128 5.49 -6.25 -19.28
CA SER A 128 4.19 -5.61 -19.12
C SER A 128 4.16 -4.73 -17.88
N HIS A 129 4.60 -5.23 -16.72
CA HIS A 129 4.66 -4.45 -15.48
C HIS A 129 5.62 -3.25 -15.60
N MET A 130 6.78 -3.43 -16.24
CA MET A 130 7.71 -2.35 -16.51
C MET A 130 7.13 -1.28 -17.45
N HIS A 131 6.35 -1.67 -18.46
CA HIS A 131 5.68 -0.72 -19.33
C HIS A 131 4.63 0.10 -18.56
N GLU A 132 3.76 -0.59 -17.80
CA GLU A 132 2.71 0.07 -17.00
C GLU A 132 3.31 0.97 -15.91
N GLU A 133 4.39 0.55 -15.25
CA GLU A 133 5.10 1.36 -14.25
C GLU A 133 5.66 2.64 -14.85
N LEU A 134 6.36 2.54 -15.99
CA LEU A 134 6.90 3.71 -16.68
C LEU A 134 5.77 4.63 -17.15
N SER A 135 4.69 4.07 -17.68
CA SER A 135 3.52 4.83 -18.16
C SER A 135 2.80 5.54 -17.03
N ALA A 136 2.73 4.92 -15.84
CA ALA A 136 2.07 5.47 -14.67
C ALA A 136 2.88 6.61 -14.03
N LEU A 137 4.21 6.53 -14.05
CA LEU A 137 5.10 7.54 -13.47
C LEU A 137 5.51 8.63 -14.47
N PHE A 138 5.42 8.36 -15.77
CA PHE A 138 5.75 9.29 -16.85
C PHE A 138 4.64 9.36 -17.91
N PRO A 139 3.39 9.73 -17.56
CA PRO A 139 2.32 9.89 -18.53
C PRO A 139 2.68 10.93 -19.61
N GLY A 140 2.65 10.51 -20.88
CA GLY A 140 3.11 11.34 -22.01
C GLY A 140 4.56 11.81 -21.89
N GLY A 141 5.41 11.01 -21.24
CA GLY A 141 6.82 11.29 -20.99
C GLY A 141 7.10 12.23 -19.80
N LYS A 142 6.08 12.81 -19.16
CA LYS A 142 6.25 13.79 -18.08
C LYS A 142 6.20 13.13 -16.71
N TYR A 143 7.24 13.34 -15.90
CA TYR A 143 7.30 12.77 -14.55
C TYR A 143 6.17 13.28 -13.65
N CYS A 144 5.47 12.37 -12.97
CA CYS A 144 4.44 12.66 -11.98
C CYS A 144 4.55 11.83 -10.69
N GLY A 145 5.67 11.11 -10.47
CA GLY A 145 5.84 10.21 -9.31
C GLY A 145 5.75 10.92 -7.95
N ASN A 146 6.18 12.18 -7.88
CA ASN A 146 6.05 13.02 -6.69
C ASN A 146 4.58 13.36 -6.36
N THR A 147 3.71 13.41 -7.37
CA THR A 147 2.28 13.70 -7.23
C THR A 147 1.38 12.48 -7.36
N TYR A 148 1.95 11.30 -7.60
CA TYR A 148 1.20 10.05 -7.80
C TYR A 148 0.27 9.77 -6.60
N GLN A 149 -0.98 9.46 -6.88
CA GLN A 149 -2.00 9.18 -5.87
C GLN A 149 -2.23 7.67 -5.78
N LEU A 150 -2.02 7.12 -4.58
CA LEU A 150 -2.39 5.73 -4.33
C LEU A 150 -3.90 5.63 -4.26
N THR A 151 -4.42 4.51 -4.76
CA THR A 151 -5.86 4.24 -4.79
C THR A 151 -6.42 4.05 -3.38
N LYS A 152 -5.63 3.52 -2.45
CA LYS A 152 -6.05 3.29 -1.06
C LYS A 152 -5.50 4.40 -0.16
N ILE A 153 -6.39 5.20 0.43
CA ILE A 153 -6.03 6.35 1.28
C ILE A 153 -5.09 5.96 2.44
N PRO A 154 -5.31 4.88 3.21
CA PRO A 154 -4.39 4.52 4.28
C PRO A 154 -2.97 4.20 3.79
N ALA A 155 -2.85 3.51 2.65
CA ALA A 155 -1.57 3.23 2.01
C ALA A 155 -0.92 4.50 1.46
N HIS A 156 -1.72 5.43 0.91
CA HIS A 156 -1.24 6.74 0.47
C HIS A 156 -0.62 7.53 1.63
N THR A 157 -1.34 7.60 2.76
CA THR A 157 -0.88 8.28 3.97
C THR A 157 0.41 7.65 4.50
N PHE A 158 0.49 6.32 4.54
CA PHE A 158 1.73 5.61 4.90
C PHE A 158 2.90 6.02 4.00
N TRP A 159 2.73 5.94 2.68
CA TRP A 159 3.81 6.27 1.74
C TRP A 159 4.23 7.73 1.87
N ARG A 160 3.29 8.68 1.92
CA ARG A 160 3.64 10.11 2.05
C ARG A 160 4.30 10.44 3.38
N LYS A 161 3.89 9.78 4.48
CA LYS A 161 4.50 9.96 5.80
C LYS A 161 5.93 9.45 5.89
N HIS A 162 6.21 8.27 5.33
CA HIS A 162 7.51 7.59 5.51
C HIS A 162 8.46 7.75 4.32
N CYS A 163 7.91 7.86 3.11
CA CYS A 163 8.66 7.96 1.86
C CYS A 163 8.68 9.38 1.30
N GLY A 164 7.79 10.27 1.74
CA GLY A 164 7.71 11.66 1.24
C GLY A 164 7.30 11.72 -0.24
N ALA A 165 8.01 12.55 -1.01
CA ALA A 165 7.79 12.73 -2.45
C ALA A 165 8.45 11.64 -3.33
N ARG A 166 9.15 10.67 -2.73
CA ARG A 166 9.88 9.62 -3.45
C ARG A 166 8.92 8.71 -4.22
N CYS A 167 9.34 8.24 -5.39
CA CYS A 167 8.59 7.31 -6.22
C CYS A 167 9.22 5.92 -6.29
N VAL A 168 10.45 5.74 -5.77
CA VAL A 168 11.14 4.45 -5.73
C VAL A 168 12.03 4.34 -4.49
N LEU A 169 12.12 3.13 -3.92
CA LEU A 169 12.97 2.82 -2.77
C LEU A 169 13.71 1.49 -2.98
N PRO A 170 14.94 1.33 -2.47
CA PRO A 170 15.57 0.01 -2.34
C PRO A 170 14.71 -0.92 -1.47
N TRP A 171 14.65 -2.20 -1.82
CA TRP A 171 13.84 -3.18 -1.06
C TRP A 171 14.13 -3.16 0.45
N ALA A 172 15.40 -3.13 0.85
CA ALA A 172 15.77 -3.18 2.27
C ALA A 172 15.24 -1.98 3.07
N GLU A 173 15.17 -0.79 2.46
CA GLU A 173 14.57 0.37 3.09
C GLU A 173 13.05 0.23 3.16
N PHE A 174 12.41 -0.17 2.05
CA PHE A 174 10.97 -0.37 2.00
C PHE A 174 10.48 -1.41 3.02
N GLU A 175 11.18 -2.53 3.15
CA GLU A 175 10.90 -3.59 4.13
C GLU A 175 10.94 -3.04 5.56
N ALA A 176 11.99 -2.29 5.90
CA ALA A 176 12.12 -1.67 7.23
C ALA A 176 10.98 -0.70 7.53
N LEU A 177 10.55 0.10 6.54
CA LEU A 177 9.43 1.02 6.69
C LEU A 177 8.09 0.30 6.82
N LEU A 178 7.86 -0.74 6.02
CA LEU A 178 6.62 -1.52 6.07
C LEU A 178 6.47 -2.21 7.44
N CYS A 179 7.55 -2.73 8.01
CA CYS A 179 7.59 -3.36 9.34
C CYS A 179 7.12 -2.45 10.48
N ILE A 180 7.13 -1.12 10.31
CA ILE A 180 6.60 -0.17 11.31
C ILE A 180 5.09 -0.37 11.51
N CYS A 181 4.36 -0.68 10.44
CA CYS A 181 2.91 -0.84 10.45
C CYS A 181 2.45 -2.29 10.30
N HIS A 182 3.20 -3.08 9.53
CA HIS A 182 2.90 -4.47 9.23
C HIS A 182 4.16 -5.31 9.45
N PRO A 183 4.34 -5.89 10.64
CA PRO A 183 5.50 -6.72 10.95
C PRO A 183 5.68 -7.84 9.91
N VAL A 184 6.86 -7.92 9.31
CA VAL A 184 7.22 -8.98 8.38
C VAL A 184 8.12 -9.97 9.09
N GLU A 185 7.76 -11.25 9.02
CA GLU A 185 8.60 -12.32 9.56
C GLU A 185 9.87 -12.49 8.70
N PRO A 186 11.08 -12.44 9.28
CA PRO A 186 12.31 -12.61 8.52
C PRO A 186 12.40 -13.96 7.79
N GLY A 187 13.21 -14.02 6.73
CA GLY A 187 13.50 -15.28 6.02
C GLY A 187 12.60 -15.52 4.82
N SER A 188 12.01 -16.71 4.71
CA SER A 188 11.22 -17.12 3.53
C SER A 188 9.98 -16.25 3.31
N THR A 189 9.33 -15.82 4.38
CA THR A 189 8.16 -14.93 4.32
C THR A 189 8.53 -13.57 3.72
N ALA A 190 9.62 -12.94 4.19
CA ALA A 190 10.13 -11.70 3.61
C ALA A 190 10.53 -11.85 2.12
N LEU A 191 11.17 -12.97 1.74
CA LEU A 191 11.51 -13.26 0.35
C LEU A 191 10.27 -13.46 -0.55
N ALA A 192 9.24 -14.12 -0.03
CA ALA A 192 7.96 -14.31 -0.74
C ALA A 192 7.23 -12.97 -0.91
N LEU A 193 7.25 -12.12 0.13
CA LEU A 193 6.67 -10.79 0.09
C LEU A 193 7.37 -9.92 -0.95
N ARG A 194 8.71 -9.90 -0.95
CA ARG A 194 9.50 -9.24 -1.99
C ARG A 194 9.11 -9.70 -3.38
N SER A 195 9.04 -11.01 -3.59
CA SER A 195 8.69 -11.58 -4.89
C SER A 195 7.27 -11.26 -5.36
N THR A 196 6.39 -10.85 -4.43
CA THR A 196 5.01 -10.43 -4.73
C THR A 196 4.93 -8.93 -5.04
N ILE A 197 5.69 -8.09 -4.32
CA ILE A 197 5.66 -6.63 -4.47
C ILE A 197 6.55 -6.15 -5.62
N ASP A 198 7.77 -6.69 -5.75
CA ASP A 198 8.77 -6.33 -6.77
C ASP A 198 8.39 -6.95 -8.13
N LEU A 199 7.30 -6.45 -8.73
CA LEU A 199 6.71 -6.91 -9.98
C LEU A 199 7.72 -6.84 -11.14
N THR A 200 8.55 -5.80 -11.14
CA THR A 200 9.58 -5.58 -12.17
C THR A 200 10.87 -6.37 -11.91
N CYS A 201 10.98 -7.01 -10.75
CA CYS A 201 12.15 -7.76 -10.29
C CYS A 201 13.43 -6.92 -10.38
N SER A 202 13.35 -5.65 -9.95
CA SER A 202 14.42 -4.65 -9.98
C SER A 202 15.22 -4.59 -8.68
N GLY A 203 14.73 -5.24 -7.61
CA GLY A 203 15.25 -5.09 -6.25
C GLY A 203 14.90 -3.77 -5.57
N HIS A 204 14.02 -3.00 -6.20
CA HIS A 204 13.43 -1.78 -5.68
C HIS A 204 11.91 -1.95 -5.61
N VAL A 205 11.25 -1.05 -4.89
CA VAL A 205 9.79 -0.94 -4.84
C VAL A 205 9.42 0.47 -5.27
N SER A 206 8.66 0.59 -6.35
CA SER A 206 8.08 1.86 -6.77
C SER A 206 6.76 2.15 -6.06
N ILE A 207 6.38 3.43 -6.05
CA ILE A 207 5.07 3.87 -5.56
C ILE A 207 3.92 3.22 -6.34
N PHE A 208 4.16 2.89 -7.62
CA PHE A 208 3.23 2.18 -8.48
C PHE A 208 3.10 0.70 -8.06
N GLU A 209 4.22 -0.01 -7.88
CA GLU A 209 4.21 -1.40 -7.39
C GLU A 209 3.49 -1.52 -6.04
N PHE A 210 3.73 -0.55 -5.15
CA PHE A 210 3.06 -0.48 -3.87
C PHE A 210 1.54 -0.19 -3.98
N ASP A 211 1.12 0.67 -4.91
CA ASP A 211 -0.31 0.88 -5.21
C ASP A 211 -0.98 -0.41 -5.70
N VAL A 212 -0.35 -1.13 -6.62
CA VAL A 212 -0.85 -2.42 -7.11
C VAL A 212 -0.99 -3.42 -5.95
N PHE A 213 0.04 -3.58 -5.14
CA PHE A 213 0.01 -4.51 -4.01
C PHE A 213 -1.10 -4.19 -3.00
N THR A 214 -1.23 -2.92 -2.60
CA THR A 214 -2.22 -2.51 -1.60
C THR A 214 -3.65 -2.54 -2.11
N ARG A 215 -3.87 -2.46 -3.43
CA ARG A 215 -5.18 -2.73 -4.05
C ARG A 215 -5.52 -4.21 -4.08
N LEU A 216 -4.55 -5.07 -4.40
CA LEU A 216 -4.76 -6.51 -4.49
C LEU A 216 -5.08 -7.14 -3.13
N PHE A 217 -4.36 -6.74 -2.08
CA PHE A 217 -4.45 -7.34 -0.75
C PHE A 217 -5.13 -6.44 0.29
N GLN A 218 -5.97 -5.53 -0.17
CA GLN A 218 -6.83 -4.71 0.69
C GLN A 218 -7.72 -5.59 1.60
N PRO A 219 -8.20 -5.07 2.75
CA PRO A 219 -7.98 -3.72 3.28
C PRO A 219 -6.61 -3.55 3.98
N TRP A 220 -6.18 -2.30 4.13
CA TRP A 220 -4.86 -1.95 4.72
C TRP A 220 -4.61 -2.55 6.12
N PRO A 221 -5.54 -2.51 7.10
CA PRO A 221 -5.26 -3.01 8.45
C PRO A 221 -4.84 -4.48 8.50
N THR A 222 -5.33 -5.29 7.56
CA THR A 222 -5.03 -6.73 7.47
C THR A 222 -4.16 -7.07 6.24
N LEU A 223 -3.46 -6.09 5.65
CA LEU A 223 -2.76 -6.22 4.37
C LEU A 223 -1.92 -7.51 4.24
N LEU A 224 -1.02 -7.77 5.19
CA LEU A 224 -0.17 -8.95 5.14
C LEU A 224 -0.90 -10.25 5.48
N LYS A 225 -1.93 -10.21 6.35
CA LYS A 225 -2.80 -11.36 6.61
C LYS A 225 -3.56 -11.76 5.34
N ASN A 226 -4.10 -10.79 4.63
CA ASN A 226 -4.80 -11.00 3.36
C ASN A 226 -3.83 -11.58 2.32
N TRP A 227 -2.64 -10.99 2.17
CA TRP A 227 -1.61 -11.51 1.27
C TRP A 227 -1.22 -12.96 1.60
N GLN A 228 -0.99 -13.26 2.88
CA GLN A 228 -0.61 -14.61 3.30
C GLN A 228 -1.72 -15.62 3.03
N LEU A 229 -2.98 -15.29 3.36
CA LEU A 229 -4.11 -16.18 3.13
C LEU A 229 -4.44 -16.34 1.64
N LEU A 230 -4.41 -15.25 0.85
CA LEU A 230 -4.87 -15.24 -0.54
C LEU A 230 -3.79 -15.61 -1.55
N ALA A 231 -2.51 -15.37 -1.26
CA ALA A 231 -1.41 -15.63 -2.19
C ALA A 231 -0.46 -16.74 -1.71
N VAL A 232 -0.05 -16.71 -0.45
CA VAL A 232 0.94 -17.70 0.06
C VAL A 232 0.28 -19.05 0.32
N ASN A 233 -0.88 -19.04 0.98
CA ASN A 233 -1.54 -20.25 1.47
C ASN A 233 -2.68 -20.74 0.55
N HIS A 234 -3.21 -19.88 -0.33
CA HIS A 234 -4.36 -20.26 -1.15
C HIS A 234 -3.93 -21.18 -2.32
N PRO A 235 -4.47 -22.41 -2.42
CA PRO A 235 -4.09 -23.35 -3.48
C PRO A 235 -4.55 -22.90 -4.87
N GLY A 236 -5.48 -21.93 -4.93
CA GLY A 236 -5.96 -21.36 -6.19
C GLY A 236 -5.11 -20.22 -6.72
N TYR A 237 -4.27 -19.65 -5.87
CA TYR A 237 -3.41 -18.57 -6.30
C TYR A 237 -2.28 -19.13 -7.17
N MET A 238 -2.10 -18.50 -8.33
CA MET A 238 -1.09 -18.88 -9.29
C MET A 238 -0.26 -17.65 -9.64
N ALA A 239 0.94 -17.58 -9.08
CA ALA A 239 1.85 -16.48 -9.35
C ALA A 239 2.32 -16.49 -10.81
N PHE A 240 2.34 -15.32 -11.45
CA PHE A 240 2.89 -15.10 -12.80
C PHE A 240 2.31 -16.04 -13.88
N LEU A 241 0.98 -16.24 -13.91
CA LEU A 241 0.31 -16.88 -15.04
C LEU A 241 -0.32 -15.87 -16.00
N THR A 242 -0.23 -16.17 -17.28
CA THR A 242 -0.94 -15.48 -18.36
C THR A 242 -2.35 -16.05 -18.55
N TYR A 243 -3.20 -15.30 -19.26
CA TYR A 243 -4.56 -15.77 -19.59
C TYR A 243 -4.57 -17.13 -20.31
N ASP A 244 -3.65 -17.33 -21.26
CA ASP A 244 -3.54 -18.59 -21.99
C ASP A 244 -3.09 -19.74 -21.11
N GLU A 245 -2.18 -19.49 -20.15
CA GLU A 245 -1.76 -20.52 -19.20
C GLU A 245 -2.86 -20.90 -18.22
N VAL A 246 -3.68 -19.93 -17.78
CA VAL A 246 -4.89 -20.21 -16.99
C VAL A 246 -5.86 -21.07 -17.79
N ARG A 247 -6.14 -20.71 -19.05
CA ARG A 247 -7.02 -21.50 -19.93
C ARG A 247 -6.49 -22.92 -20.13
N ALA A 248 -5.20 -23.08 -20.40
CA ALA A 248 -4.55 -24.37 -20.56
C ALA A 248 -4.62 -25.21 -19.28
N ARG A 249 -4.43 -24.59 -18.11
CA ARG A 249 -4.53 -25.29 -16.81
C ARG A 249 -5.95 -25.78 -16.56
N LEU A 250 -6.95 -24.91 -16.74
CA LEU A 250 -8.35 -25.24 -16.48
C LEU A 250 -8.93 -26.21 -17.50
N GLN A 251 -8.32 -26.36 -18.68
CA GLN A 251 -8.72 -27.35 -19.68
C GLN A 251 -8.71 -28.78 -19.12
N ALA A 252 -7.76 -29.12 -18.24
CA ALA A 252 -7.71 -30.42 -17.57
C ALA A 252 -8.87 -30.64 -16.58
N CYS A 253 -9.55 -29.57 -16.19
CA CYS A 253 -10.66 -29.58 -15.24
C CYS A 253 -12.00 -29.26 -15.92
N ARG A 254 -12.07 -29.31 -17.26
CA ARG A 254 -13.26 -28.95 -18.03
C ARG A 254 -14.50 -29.75 -17.63
N ASP A 255 -14.32 -31.02 -17.27
CA ASP A 255 -15.41 -31.91 -16.88
C ASP A 255 -15.78 -31.79 -15.38
N LYS A 256 -15.17 -30.84 -14.65
CA LYS A 256 -15.45 -30.52 -13.24
C LYS A 256 -15.89 -29.05 -13.12
N PRO A 257 -17.18 -28.74 -13.38
CA PRO A 257 -17.73 -27.40 -13.14
C PRO A 257 -17.44 -26.94 -11.69
N GLY A 258 -17.09 -25.67 -11.52
CA GLY A 258 -16.72 -25.14 -10.20
C GLY A 258 -15.27 -25.38 -9.80
N SER A 259 -14.37 -25.82 -10.70
CA SER A 259 -12.93 -26.00 -10.38
C SER A 259 -12.20 -24.73 -9.88
N TYR A 260 -12.80 -23.55 -10.02
CA TYR A 260 -12.30 -22.32 -9.38
C TYR A 260 -12.63 -22.26 -7.86
N LEU A 261 -13.73 -22.91 -7.43
CA LEU A 261 -14.10 -23.13 -6.02
C LEU A 261 -13.28 -24.26 -5.38
N TYR A 262 -12.67 -25.12 -6.20
CA TYR A 262 -11.93 -26.31 -5.82
C TYR A 262 -10.52 -26.19 -6.35
N PRO A 263 -9.73 -25.28 -5.78
CA PRO A 263 -8.60 -24.74 -6.49
C PRO A 263 -7.53 -25.82 -6.64
N ASP A 264 -6.89 -25.86 -7.81
CA ASP A 264 -5.99 -26.94 -8.21
C ASP A 264 -6.67 -28.33 -8.32
N GLY A 265 -7.97 -28.34 -8.59
CA GLY A 265 -8.77 -29.57 -8.72
C GLY A 265 -8.99 -30.31 -7.38
N LYS A 266 -8.73 -29.64 -6.25
CA LYS A 266 -8.89 -30.18 -4.89
C LYS A 266 -10.33 -30.09 -4.42
N ASN A 267 -10.83 -31.11 -3.72
CA ASN A 267 -12.20 -31.13 -3.21
C ASN A 267 -12.46 -30.23 -1.98
N HIS A 268 -11.54 -29.34 -1.63
CA HIS A 268 -11.64 -28.44 -0.48
C HIS A 268 -11.30 -27.01 -0.90
N ASN A 269 -12.20 -26.08 -0.57
CA ASN A 269 -11.97 -24.64 -0.68
C ASN A 269 -11.54 -24.11 0.69
N PRO A 270 -10.39 -23.44 0.81
CA PRO A 270 -10.01 -22.81 2.07
C PRO A 270 -11.10 -21.84 2.56
N ASP A 271 -11.40 -21.89 3.85
CA ASP A 271 -12.34 -20.96 4.45
C ASP A 271 -11.68 -19.59 4.62
N LEU A 272 -12.22 -18.58 3.94
CA LEU A 272 -11.77 -17.20 4.02
C LEU A 272 -12.62 -16.36 4.97
N THR A 273 -13.54 -16.97 5.73
CA THR A 273 -14.40 -16.27 6.70
C THR A 273 -13.57 -15.55 7.77
N GLU A 274 -12.36 -16.02 8.07
CA GLU A 274 -11.39 -15.33 8.95
C GLU A 274 -10.92 -13.96 8.43
N LEU A 275 -11.07 -13.68 7.12
CA LEU A 275 -10.87 -12.34 6.55
C LEU A 275 -12.06 -11.43 6.81
N TYR A 276 -13.25 -12.02 6.99
CA TYR A 276 -14.50 -11.33 7.32
C TYR A 276 -14.64 -11.07 8.82
N GLN A 277 -14.00 -11.92 9.63
CA GLN A 277 -13.72 -11.65 11.03
C GLN A 277 -12.69 -10.51 11.10
N MET A 278 -13.11 -9.30 10.73
CA MET A 278 -12.63 -8.11 11.40
C MET A 278 -12.85 -8.40 12.87
N GLU A 279 -11.78 -8.76 13.58
CA GLU A 279 -11.79 -8.71 15.03
C GLU A 279 -12.43 -7.38 15.37
N THR A 280 -13.58 -7.50 16.01
CA THR A 280 -14.45 -6.42 16.42
C THR A 280 -13.69 -5.62 17.45
N TYR A 281 -12.71 -4.82 17.00
CA TYR A 281 -12.26 -3.65 17.73
C TYR A 281 -13.55 -2.92 18.07
N GLN A 282 -13.95 -2.99 19.33
CA GLN A 282 -15.18 -2.39 19.81
C GLN A 282 -15.12 -0.92 19.42
N ARG A 283 -15.89 -0.53 18.41
CA ARG A 283 -15.81 0.80 17.82
C ARG A 283 -16.30 1.78 18.88
N ILE A 284 -15.37 2.46 19.55
CA ILE A 284 -15.71 3.42 20.59
C ILE A 284 -16.17 4.70 19.88
N HIS A 285 -17.48 4.94 19.93
CA HIS A 285 -18.06 6.18 19.43
C HIS A 285 -17.77 7.30 20.44
N VAL A 286 -17.15 8.38 19.99
CA VAL A 286 -16.81 9.55 20.80
C VAL A 286 -17.89 10.61 20.57
N SER A 287 -18.42 11.22 21.62
CA SER A 287 -19.38 12.31 21.44
C SER A 287 -18.69 13.56 20.89
N GLU A 288 -19.45 14.40 20.17
CA GLU A 288 -18.95 15.67 19.62
C GLU A 288 -18.41 16.60 20.72
N GLU A 289 -19.08 16.61 21.88
CA GLU A 289 -18.67 17.34 23.08
C GLU A 289 -17.29 16.90 23.60
N GLN A 290 -17.02 15.58 23.62
CA GLN A 290 -15.72 15.06 24.02
C GLN A 290 -14.63 15.46 23.03
N LEU A 291 -14.93 15.43 21.74
CA LEU A 291 -13.99 15.82 20.69
C LEU A 291 -13.61 17.31 20.77
N GLN A 292 -14.59 18.18 21.00
CA GLN A 292 -14.38 19.62 21.20
C GLN A 292 -13.50 19.91 22.43
N LEU A 293 -13.68 19.18 23.54
CA LEU A 293 -12.82 19.29 24.72
C LEU A 293 -11.37 18.91 24.42
N TYR A 294 -11.14 17.86 23.64
CA TYR A 294 -9.77 17.44 23.27
C TYR A 294 -9.10 18.47 22.36
N TRP A 295 -9.83 19.03 21.38
CA TRP A 295 -9.31 20.09 20.51
C TRP A 295 -8.99 21.38 21.26
N ALA A 296 -9.80 21.75 22.26
CA ALA A 296 -9.53 22.91 23.10
C ALA A 296 -8.24 22.78 23.95
N MET A 297 -7.69 21.56 24.09
CA MET A 297 -6.47 21.26 24.84
C MET A 297 -5.30 20.79 23.94
N ASP A 298 -5.32 21.12 22.65
CA ASP A 298 -4.31 20.70 21.66
C ASP A 298 -4.04 19.17 21.66
N SER A 299 -5.09 18.38 21.88
CA SER A 299 -5.00 16.92 21.98
C SER A 299 -6.07 16.25 21.11
N THR A 300 -5.90 14.96 20.79
CA THR A 300 -6.94 14.18 20.08
C THR A 300 -7.43 13.02 20.93
N PHE A 301 -8.69 12.61 20.79
CA PHE A 301 -9.21 11.47 21.54
C PHE A 301 -8.42 10.19 21.26
N GLU A 302 -7.94 10.01 20.03
CA GLU A 302 -7.19 8.83 19.56
C GLU A 302 -5.85 8.67 20.28
N LEU A 303 -5.17 9.76 20.63
CA LEU A 303 -3.85 9.69 21.26
C LEU A 303 -3.92 9.20 22.71
N CYS A 304 -3.01 8.29 23.04
CA CYS A 304 -2.79 7.79 24.39
C CYS A 304 -2.38 8.95 25.30
N LYS A 305 -3.02 9.05 26.49
CA LYS A 305 -2.78 10.15 27.43
C LYS A 305 -1.58 9.96 28.36
N ILE A 306 -0.85 8.85 28.18
CA ILE A 306 0.40 8.59 28.89
C ILE A 306 1.57 9.09 28.06
N CYS A 307 1.68 8.66 26.79
CA CYS A 307 2.79 9.08 25.92
C CYS A 307 2.49 10.26 25.01
N ALA A 308 1.22 10.57 24.74
CA ALA A 308 0.79 11.57 23.75
C ALA A 308 1.31 11.36 22.30
N GLU A 309 1.97 10.23 22.02
CA GLU A 309 2.61 9.95 20.72
C GLU A 309 1.92 8.85 19.92
N SER A 310 1.31 7.86 20.61
CA SER A 310 0.73 6.67 19.99
C SER A 310 -0.79 6.65 20.15
N ASN A 311 -1.50 6.08 19.18
CA ASN A 311 -2.94 5.86 19.29
C ASN A 311 -3.27 4.84 20.39
N LYS A 312 -4.42 5.01 21.05
CA LYS A 312 -4.96 4.02 21.97
C LYS A 312 -5.42 2.81 21.17
N ASP A 313 -4.88 1.66 21.53
CA ASP A 313 -5.14 0.36 20.89
C ASP A 313 -5.48 -0.74 21.91
N VAL A 314 -5.52 -0.41 23.21
CA VAL A 314 -5.88 -1.34 24.29
C VAL A 314 -6.91 -0.71 25.24
N LYS A 315 -7.90 -1.52 25.62
CA LYS A 315 -8.88 -1.26 26.67
C LYS A 315 -8.68 -2.23 27.83
N ILE A 316 -8.61 -1.70 29.06
CA ILE A 316 -8.37 -2.49 30.28
C ILE A 316 -9.70 -2.97 30.87
N GLU A 317 -9.82 -4.25 31.20
CA GLU A 317 -10.96 -4.80 31.93
C GLU A 317 -10.69 -4.94 33.44
N PRO A 318 -11.67 -4.64 34.32
CA PRO A 318 -13.05 -4.22 34.02
C PRO A 318 -13.24 -2.70 33.88
N CYS A 319 -12.20 -1.89 34.10
CA CYS A 319 -12.36 -0.44 34.26
C CYS A 319 -12.64 0.35 32.97
N GLY A 320 -12.42 -0.24 31.79
CA GLY A 320 -12.69 0.36 30.49
C GLY A 320 -11.70 1.43 30.03
N HIS A 321 -10.62 1.69 30.77
CA HIS A 321 -9.65 2.72 30.39
C HIS A 321 -8.85 2.35 29.13
N LEU A 322 -8.58 3.37 28.31
CA LEU A 322 -7.96 3.24 27.00
C LEU A 322 -6.56 3.84 26.97
N LEU A 323 -5.58 3.09 26.47
CA LEU A 323 -4.19 3.50 26.29
C LEU A 323 -3.53 2.73 25.15
N CYS A 324 -2.30 3.09 24.80
CA CYS A 324 -1.52 2.29 23.86
C CYS A 324 -0.89 1.08 24.58
N GLY A 325 -0.76 -0.05 23.88
CA GLY A 325 -0.21 -1.29 24.41
C GLY A 325 1.24 -1.14 24.84
N ARG A 326 1.99 -0.21 24.23
CA ARG A 326 3.36 0.12 24.65
C ARG A 326 3.41 0.69 26.07
N CYS A 327 2.53 1.64 26.40
CA CYS A 327 2.45 2.22 27.73
C CYS A 327 1.94 1.20 28.76
N LEU A 328 0.98 0.34 28.38
CA LEU A 328 0.50 -0.71 29.26
C LEU A 328 1.59 -1.74 29.59
N ALA A 329 2.32 -2.21 28.57
CA ALA A 329 3.40 -3.16 28.74
C ALA A 329 4.54 -2.59 29.60
N ALA A 330 4.91 -1.32 29.39
CA ALA A 330 5.90 -0.63 30.22
C ALA A 330 5.47 -0.52 31.69
N TRP A 331 4.18 -0.28 31.94
CA TRP A 331 3.62 -0.21 33.29
C TRP A 331 3.55 -1.57 33.99
N GLN A 332 3.24 -2.65 33.27
CA GLN A 332 3.20 -4.00 33.84
C GLN A 332 4.60 -4.54 34.16
N GLN A 333 5.64 -4.06 33.45
CA GLN A 333 7.05 -4.40 33.73
C GLN A 333 7.56 -3.77 35.04
N SER A 334 6.95 -2.69 35.53
CA SER A 334 7.26 -2.07 36.82
C SER A 334 6.50 -2.68 38.00
N ASP A 335 6.10 -3.96 37.89
CA ASP A 335 5.51 -4.77 38.96
C ASP A 335 4.08 -4.37 39.42
N SER A 336 3.35 -3.63 38.57
CA SER A 336 1.95 -3.24 38.84
C SER A 336 0.97 -3.92 37.88
N GLN A 337 0.27 -4.95 38.35
CA GLN A 337 -0.90 -5.55 37.66
C GLN A 337 -2.18 -4.70 37.84
N THR A 338 -2.03 -3.38 37.79
CA THR A 338 -3.12 -2.42 38.03
C THR A 338 -3.22 -1.42 36.89
N CYS A 339 -4.41 -0.88 36.65
CA CYS A 339 -4.65 0.13 35.63
C CYS A 339 -3.86 1.43 35.95
N PRO A 340 -3.10 2.01 34.99
CA PRO A 340 -2.35 3.25 35.19
C PRO A 340 -3.21 4.45 35.61
N PHE A 341 -4.50 4.46 35.23
CA PHE A 341 -5.40 5.58 35.48
C PHE A 341 -6.12 5.47 36.82
N CYS A 342 -6.72 4.30 37.12
CA CYS A 342 -7.59 4.11 38.29
C CYS A 342 -7.04 3.15 39.34
N ARG A 343 -5.89 2.52 39.09
CA ARG A 343 -5.24 1.52 39.96
C ARG A 343 -6.08 0.28 40.28
N CYS A 344 -7.20 0.05 39.58
CA CYS A 344 -7.93 -1.21 39.66
C CYS A 344 -7.09 -2.37 39.14
N GLU A 345 -7.25 -3.56 39.72
CA GLU A 345 -6.62 -4.79 39.24
C GLU A 345 -7.04 -5.08 37.79
N ILE A 346 -6.05 -5.38 36.94
CA ILE A 346 -6.28 -5.73 35.53
C ILE A 346 -6.65 -7.20 35.45
N LYS A 347 -7.89 -7.49 35.04
CA LYS A 347 -8.38 -8.87 34.86
C LYS A 347 -8.26 -9.35 33.41
N GLY A 348 -8.17 -8.41 32.48
CA GLY A 348 -8.10 -8.67 31.05
C GLY A 348 -7.78 -7.40 30.29
N GLN A 349 -7.42 -7.55 29.02
CA GLN A 349 -7.22 -6.45 28.10
C GLN A 349 -7.82 -6.81 26.75
N GLU A 350 -8.49 -5.85 26.13
CA GLU A 350 -9.16 -5.98 24.85
C GLU A 350 -8.47 -5.04 23.85
N ALA A 351 -8.10 -5.55 22.67
CA ALA A 351 -7.54 -4.70 21.63
C ALA A 351 -8.68 -3.84 21.04
N VAL A 352 -8.46 -2.54 20.85
CA VAL A 352 -9.46 -1.57 20.35
C VAL A 352 -8.90 -0.69 19.23
N SER A 353 -9.77 -0.09 18.43
CA SER A 353 -9.42 0.89 17.40
C SER A 353 -10.43 2.03 17.43
N ILE A 354 -9.93 3.26 17.49
CA ILE A 354 -10.74 4.48 17.57
C ILE A 354 -10.86 5.08 16.16
N HIS A 355 -12.08 5.39 15.73
CA HIS A 355 -12.35 6.08 14.47
C HIS A 355 -13.16 7.36 14.71
N GLN A 356 -12.73 8.48 14.12
CA GLN A 356 -13.55 9.67 13.96
C GLN A 356 -14.56 9.47 12.82
N SER A 357 -15.85 9.53 13.11
CA SER A 357 -16.88 9.70 12.09
C SER A 357 -16.85 11.15 11.60
N GLN A 358 -16.30 11.40 10.42
CA GLN A 358 -16.53 12.67 9.73
C GLN A 358 -17.95 12.64 9.14
N GLY A 359 -18.92 13.15 9.91
CA GLY A 359 -20.22 13.52 9.37
C GLY A 359 -20.07 14.79 8.55
N ARG A 360 -19.96 14.67 7.23
CA ARG A 360 -20.26 15.79 6.33
C ARG A 360 -21.77 15.76 6.05
N PRO A 361 -22.52 16.85 6.20
CA PRO A 361 -23.92 16.87 5.80
C PRO A 361 -24.00 16.69 4.29
N GLU A 362 -24.76 15.71 3.83
CA GLU A 362 -25.17 15.59 2.44
C GLU A 362 -26.19 16.68 2.14
N ASP A 363 -25.81 17.66 1.31
CA ASP A 363 -26.75 18.59 0.71
C ASP A 363 -27.69 17.82 -0.22
N THR A 364 -28.93 17.63 0.23
CA THR A 364 -30.05 17.26 -0.62
C THR A 364 -30.43 18.45 -1.51
N SER A 365 -29.92 18.52 -2.74
CA SER A 365 -30.50 19.41 -3.77
C SER A 365 -31.49 18.64 -4.62
N ALA A 366 -32.75 18.64 -4.18
CA ALA A 366 -33.90 18.39 -5.06
C ALA A 366 -34.17 19.64 -5.91
N ALA A 367 -34.69 19.39 -7.11
CA ALA A 367 -34.94 20.35 -8.17
C ALA A 367 -35.87 21.52 -7.79
N ALA A 368 -35.58 22.70 -8.34
CA ALA A 368 -36.57 23.62 -8.88
C ALA A 368 -35.88 24.59 -9.86
N GLU A 369 -36.37 24.61 -11.10
CA GLU A 369 -36.17 25.69 -12.07
C GLU A 369 -37.03 26.90 -11.63
N ASP A 370 -36.56 28.14 -11.79
CA ASP A 370 -37.19 29.17 -12.65
C ASP A 370 -36.56 30.59 -12.52
N SER A 371 -36.40 31.21 -13.69
CA SER A 371 -36.38 32.63 -14.14
C SER A 371 -35.83 33.86 -13.34
N GLY A 372 -35.20 34.77 -14.11
CA GLY A 372 -35.14 36.25 -13.91
C GLY A 372 -33.79 36.80 -13.42
N ASP A 373 -32.89 37.36 -14.24
CA ASP A 373 -32.84 38.71 -14.85
C ASP A 373 -32.25 39.85 -13.96
N SER A 374 -31.20 40.50 -14.51
CA SER A 374 -30.71 41.89 -14.36
C SER A 374 -29.97 42.47 -13.12
N SER A 375 -28.74 42.94 -13.44
CA SER A 375 -28.00 44.20 -13.12
C SER A 375 -27.50 44.62 -11.72
N ASP A 376 -26.20 44.95 -11.70
CA ASP A 376 -25.50 46.17 -11.21
C ASP A 376 -25.62 46.72 -9.76
N GLY A 377 -24.46 47.20 -9.26
CA GLY A 377 -24.28 48.18 -8.16
C GLY A 377 -23.58 47.60 -6.92
N GLU A 378 -22.26 47.78 -6.74
CA GLU A 378 -21.55 48.90 -6.06
C GLU A 378 -21.71 48.97 -4.53
N ASP A 379 -20.54 48.88 -3.88
CA ASP A 379 -20.03 49.57 -2.68
C ASP A 379 -20.74 49.52 -1.30
N GLY A 380 -19.92 49.26 -0.27
CA GLY A 380 -20.27 49.41 1.14
C GLY A 380 -19.21 48.84 2.07
N GLU A 381 -18.17 49.64 2.34
CA GLU A 381 -17.26 49.50 3.50
C GLU A 381 -18.00 49.92 4.80
N GLU A 382 -17.29 49.77 5.95
CA GLU A 382 -17.67 50.12 7.33
C GLU A 382 -18.37 49.00 8.14
N GLU A 383 -18.10 48.74 9.41
CA GLU A 383 -17.07 49.20 10.35
C GLU A 383 -17.02 48.19 11.52
N LEU A 384 -15.89 48.16 12.22
CA LEU A 384 -15.68 47.42 13.46
C LEU A 384 -16.56 47.95 14.61
N GLU A 385 -17.41 47.10 15.18
CA GLU A 385 -17.91 47.30 16.55
C GLU A 385 -17.47 46.17 17.48
N GLN A 386 -16.69 46.58 18.48
CA GLN A 386 -16.24 45.79 19.62
C GLN A 386 -17.39 45.62 20.62
N GLY A 387 -17.92 44.40 20.73
CA GLY A 387 -18.81 43.99 21.80
C GLY A 387 -18.08 43.14 22.83
N ALA A 388 -17.78 43.71 24.00
CA ALA A 388 -17.24 43.01 25.15
C ALA A 388 -18.21 41.90 25.62
N THR A 389 -17.72 40.67 25.74
CA THR A 389 -18.45 39.58 26.42
C THR A 389 -17.65 39.09 27.62
N SER A 390 -18.33 39.18 28.76
CA SER A 390 -17.94 38.75 30.10
C SER A 390 -17.53 37.28 30.16
N ALA A 391 -16.44 36.99 30.87
CA ALA A 391 -15.99 35.64 31.18
C ALA A 391 -17.04 34.85 32.01
N PRO A 392 -17.30 33.57 31.70
CA PRO A 392 -18.12 32.70 32.53
C PRO A 392 -17.35 32.22 33.78
N PRO A 393 -18.04 31.85 34.87
CA PRO A 393 -17.42 31.58 36.17
C PRO A 393 -16.66 30.25 36.21
N LEU A 394 -15.57 30.21 36.98
CA LEU A 394 -14.78 29.02 37.25
C LEU A 394 -15.55 28.03 38.16
N PRO A 395 -15.52 26.71 37.89
CA PRO A 395 -16.09 25.71 38.78
C PRO A 395 -15.19 25.45 40.02
N PRO A 396 -15.77 25.01 41.15
CA PRO A 396 -15.09 24.91 42.44
C PRO A 396 -14.08 23.76 42.49
N ARG A 397 -12.95 23.99 43.18
CA ARG A 397 -11.98 22.95 43.54
C ARG A 397 -12.61 21.92 44.46
N LEU A 398 -12.65 20.65 44.02
CA LEU A 398 -12.93 19.52 44.89
C LEU A 398 -11.60 18.97 45.43
N ASP A 399 -11.25 19.41 46.64
CA ASP A 399 -10.33 18.70 47.51
C ASP A 399 -11.00 17.38 47.95
N LEU A 400 -10.46 16.25 47.52
CA LEU A 400 -10.92 14.93 47.98
C LEU A 400 -9.74 14.10 48.52
N PHE A 401 -9.39 14.38 49.77
CA PHE A 401 -9.08 13.32 50.72
C PHE A 401 -10.24 13.24 51.72
N PRO A 402 -10.81 12.05 51.94
CA PRO A 402 -10.80 11.56 53.33
C PRO A 402 -10.59 10.04 53.50
N ARG A 403 -9.74 9.76 54.48
CA ARG A 403 -9.74 8.69 55.51
C ARG A 403 -10.69 7.48 55.39
N ASN A 404 -10.08 6.31 55.59
CA ASN A 404 -10.67 5.01 56.02
C ASN A 404 -11.82 5.13 57.03
N PRO A 405 -12.76 4.16 56.97
CA PRO A 405 -12.87 3.22 58.09
C PRO A 405 -13.05 1.75 57.68
N SER A 406 -12.62 0.91 58.61
CA SER A 406 -12.58 -0.55 58.64
C SER A 406 -13.94 -1.26 58.73
N SER A 407 -13.92 -2.54 58.32
CA SER A 407 -14.71 -3.69 58.82
C SER A 407 -16.03 -4.06 58.13
N LYS A 408 -16.09 -5.20 57.42
CA LYS A 408 -16.47 -6.53 57.95
C LYS A 408 -16.55 -7.59 56.83
N CYS A 409 -16.00 -8.77 57.14
CA CYS A 409 -16.16 -10.05 56.45
C CYS A 409 -17.63 -10.44 56.27
N GLN A 410 -17.98 -11.10 55.16
CA GLN A 410 -18.41 -12.51 55.20
C GLN A 410 -18.50 -13.15 53.80
N LEU A 411 -17.73 -14.24 53.66
CA LEU A 411 -17.85 -15.27 52.64
C LEU A 411 -19.20 -16.01 52.75
N LYS A 412 -19.83 -16.31 51.63
CA LYS A 412 -20.72 -17.48 51.52
C LYS A 412 -20.36 -18.27 50.27
N VAL A 413 -19.56 -19.31 50.51
CA VAL A 413 -19.37 -20.45 49.62
C VAL A 413 -20.67 -21.25 49.63
N VAL A 414 -21.19 -21.59 48.46
CA VAL A 414 -22.11 -22.72 48.30
C VAL A 414 -21.53 -23.61 47.21
N SER A 415 -21.06 -24.77 47.63
CA SER A 415 -20.68 -25.91 46.82
C SER A 415 -21.74 -26.99 46.98
N GLN A 416 -22.17 -27.59 45.86
CA GLN A 416 -22.64 -28.98 45.66
C GLN A 416 -23.03 -29.09 44.17
N ALA A 417 -22.37 -29.87 43.29
CA ALA A 417 -22.05 -31.30 43.25
C ALA A 417 -23.10 -32.12 42.47
N LEU A 418 -22.62 -32.74 41.37
CA LEU A 418 -23.04 -33.99 40.70
C LEU A 418 -24.50 -34.16 40.24
N VAL A 419 -24.71 -34.26 38.91
CA VAL A 419 -24.74 -35.52 38.11
C VAL A 419 -24.23 -35.18 36.70
#